data_AF-A0A3D4I356-F1
#
_entry.id   AF-A0A3D4I356-F1
#
_cell.length_a   1.000
_cell.length_b   1.000
_cell.length_c   1.000
_cell.angle_alpha   90.00
_cell.angle_beta   90.00
_cell.angle_gamma   90.00
#
_symmetry.space_group_name_H-M   'P 1'
#
loop_
_entity.id
_entity.type
_entity.pdbx_description
1 polymer ?
#
loop_
_entity_poly.entity_id
_entity_poly.type
_entity_poly.pdbx_seq_one_letter_code
_entity_poly.pdbx_strand_id
1 'polypeptide(L)' 'TPVVTQYGRHCSNITIYPLSEYTDKMASEHGVRKYTPSFSKKFIQDIIDKNIPEEYQAK' A
#
# COMPACT_ATOMS: atom_id res chain seq x y z
N THR A 1 -0.71 10.34 -9.06
CA THR A 1 -0.32 9.90 -7.70
C THR A 1 -0.92 8.54 -7.42
N PRO A 2 -0.12 7.52 -7.07
CA PRO A 2 -0.65 6.20 -6.70
C PRO A 2 -1.57 6.30 -5.47
N VAL A 3 -2.53 5.39 -5.39
CA VAL A 3 -3.43 5.25 -4.23
C VAL A 3 -3.33 3.84 -3.66
N VAL A 4 -3.61 3.71 -2.37
CA VAL A 4 -3.64 2.44 -1.65
C VAL A 4 -5.04 2.22 -1.09
N THR A 5 -5.64 1.08 -1.44
CA THR A 5 -6.89 0.63 -0.82
C THR A 5 -6.58 0.00 0.52
N GLN A 6 -6.89 0.69 1.61
CA GLN A 6 -6.76 0.16 2.96
C GLN A 6 -7.95 -0.72 3.31
N TYR A 7 -7.63 -1.93 3.74
CA TYR A 7 -8.57 -2.86 4.36
C TYR A 7 -8.33 -2.90 5.87
N GLY A 8 -9.39 -2.77 6.66
CA GLY A 8 -9.39 -3.13 8.08
C GLY A 8 -9.45 -4.65 8.31
N ARG A 9 -9.53 -5.08 9.56
CA ARG A 9 -9.58 -6.50 9.94
C ARG A 9 -10.68 -7.25 9.19
N HIS A 10 -10.41 -8.47 8.74
CA HIS A 10 -11.34 -9.27 7.90
C HIS A 10 -11.74 -8.60 6.58
N CYS A 11 -10.90 -7.68 6.09
CA CYS A 11 -11.16 -6.89 4.89
C CYS A 11 -12.38 -5.97 4.97
N SER A 12 -12.70 -5.47 6.16
CA SER A 12 -13.77 -4.48 6.40
C SER A 12 -13.25 -3.03 6.35
N ASN A 13 -14.14 -2.06 6.60
CA ASN A 13 -13.80 -0.62 6.77
C ASN A 13 -12.87 -0.09 5.66
N ILE A 14 -13.30 -0.25 4.41
CA ILE A 14 -12.52 0.06 3.23
C ILE A 14 -12.32 1.58 3.14
N THR A 15 -11.06 2.01 3.01
CA THR A 15 -10.69 3.41 2.81
C THR A 15 -9.65 3.50 1.70
N ILE A 16 -9.57 4.62 0.98
CA ILE A 16 -8.53 4.85 -0.02
C ILE A 16 -7.64 6.00 0.47
N TYR A 17 -6.34 5.78 0.48
CA TYR A 17 -5.34 6.80 0.82
C TYR A 17 -4.46 7.13 -0.38
N PRO A 18 -4.08 8.40 -0.58
CA PRO A 18 -2.93 8.73 -1.40
C PRO A 18 -1.68 8.01 -0.86
N LEU A 19 -0.86 7.43 -1.73
CA LEU A 19 0.37 6.74 -1.30
C LEU A 19 1.33 7.67 -0.53
N SER A 20 1.34 8.96 -0.88
CA SER A 20 2.11 10.00 -0.21
C SER A 20 1.78 10.15 1.28
N GLU A 21 0.55 9.83 1.67
CA GLU A 21 0.06 9.90 3.07
C GLU A 21 0.05 8.53 3.75
N TYR A 22 0.35 7.46 3.01
CA TYR A 22 0.26 6.10 3.50
C TYR A 22 1.52 5.72 4.31
N THR A 23 1.33 5.28 5.55
CA THR A 23 2.43 5.05 6.51
C THR A 23 2.73 3.57 6.73
N ASP A 24 3.91 3.26 7.26
CA ASP A 24 4.26 1.88 7.66
C ASP A 24 3.31 1.31 8.71
N LYS A 25 2.79 2.16 9.60
CA LYS A 25 1.77 1.77 10.59
C LYS A 25 0.47 1.37 9.92
N MET A 26 -0.02 2.14 8.94
CA MET A 26 -1.22 1.77 8.18
C MET A 26 -1.02 0.44 7.45
N ALA A 27 0.17 0.23 6.88
CA ALA A 27 0.53 -1.02 6.22
C ALA A 27 0.59 -2.21 7.18
N SER A 28 1.05 -2.03 8.42
CA SER A 28 1.09 -3.10 9.43
C SER A 28 -0.31 -3.47 9.95
N GLU A 29 -1.24 -2.52 9.96
CA GLU A 29 -2.64 -2.72 10.34
C GLU A 29 -3.53 -3.20 9.18
N HIS A 30 -2.97 -3.32 7.98
CA HIS A 30 -3.73 -3.67 6.79
C HIS A 30 -4.27 -5.11 6.86
N GLY A 31 -5.60 -5.26 6.78
CA GLY A 31 -6.32 -6.52 6.88
C GLY A 31 -5.96 -7.57 5.82
N VAL A 32 -5.37 -7.15 4.71
CA VAL A 32 -4.86 -8.06 3.67
C VAL A 32 -3.74 -8.95 4.20
N ARG A 33 -3.03 -8.52 5.26
CA ARG A 33 -1.93 -9.28 5.88
C ARG A 33 -2.34 -10.66 6.38
N LYS A 34 -3.64 -10.89 6.62
CA LYS A 34 -4.18 -12.23 6.89
C LYS A 34 -3.89 -13.22 5.75
N TYR A 35 -3.89 -12.74 4.51
CA TYR A 35 -3.69 -13.53 3.29
C TYR A 35 -2.30 -13.31 2.67
N THR A 36 -1.71 -12.14 2.92
CA THR A 36 -0.38 -11.77 2.42
C THR A 36 0.47 -11.23 3.58
N PRO A 37 1.05 -12.10 4.43
CA PRO A 37 1.74 -11.67 5.65
C PRO A 37 2.93 -10.72 5.41
N SER A 38 3.54 -10.79 4.23
CA SER A 38 4.64 -9.92 3.79
C SER A 38 4.20 -8.51 3.37
N PHE A 39 2.89 -8.24 3.31
CA PHE A 39 2.39 -6.95 2.89
C PHE A 39 2.90 -5.84 3.82
N SER A 40 3.51 -4.82 3.22
CA SER A 40 4.17 -3.70 3.89
C SER A 40 4.23 -2.50 2.93
N LYS A 41 4.59 -1.31 3.43
CA LYS A 41 4.81 -0.15 2.54
C LYS A 41 5.97 -0.42 1.57
N LYS A 42 7.04 -1.08 2.03
CA LYS A 42 8.14 -1.52 1.17
C LYS A 42 7.68 -2.42 0.04
N PHE A 43 6.80 -3.39 0.31
CA PHE A 43 6.21 -4.25 -0.73
C PHE A 43 5.52 -3.43 -1.83
N ILE A 44 4.79 -2.36 -1.46
CA ILE A 44 4.16 -1.46 -2.43
C ILE A 44 5.22 -0.72 -3.25
N GLN A 45 6.26 -0.18 -2.59
CA GLN A 45 7.34 0.54 -3.27
C GLN A 45 8.10 -0.38 -4.24
N ASP A 46 8.42 -1.61 -3.82
CA ASP A 46 9.11 -2.58 -4.67
C ASP A 46 8.27 -2.93 -5.93
N ILE A 47 6.94 -2.94 -5.83
CA ILE A 47 6.05 -3.10 -7.00
C ILE A 47 6.11 -1.87 -7.91
N ILE A 48 6.11 -0.66 -7.34
CA ILE A 48 6.19 0.58 -8.11
C ILE A 48 7.52 0.64 -8.86
N ASP A 49 8.63 0.45 -8.15
CA ASP A 49 9.98 0.51 -8.72
C ASP A 49 10.19 -0.53 -9.82
N LYS A 50 9.56 -1.71 -9.68
CA LYS A 50 9.64 -2.77 -10.67
C LYS A 50 8.82 -2.50 -11.94
N ASN A 51 7.71 -1.79 -11.85
CA ASN A 51 6.72 -1.73 -12.93
C ASN A 51 6.48 -0.33 -13.51
N ILE A 52 6.85 0.73 -12.79
CA ILE A 52 6.65 2.12 -13.19
C ILE A 52 8.03 2.75 -13.39
N PRO A 53 8.41 3.09 -14.64
CA PRO A 53 9.66 3.80 -14.90
C PRO A 53 9.75 5.10 -14.10
N GLU A 54 10.95 5.45 -13.67
CA GLU A 54 11.22 6.56 -12.75
C GLU A 54 10.62 7.89 -13.24
N GLU A 55 10.61 8.13 -14.55
CA GLU A 55 10.04 9.34 -15.16
C GLU A 55 8.52 9.48 -14.99
N TYR A 56 7.81 8.38 -14.70
CA TYR A 56 6.37 8.35 -14.44
C TYR A 56 6.03 8.22 -12.95
N GLN A 57 7.04 8.09 -12.08
CA GLN A 57 6.81 8.08 -10.64
C GLN A 57 6.52 9.49 -10.15
N ALA A 58 5.54 9.61 -9.26
CA ALA A 58 5.25 10.90 -8.63
C ALA A 58 6.44 11.27 -7.73
N LYS A 59 7.02 12.46 -7.97
CA LYS A 59 8.09 13.03 -7.13
C LYS A 59 7.57 13.45 -5.75
#